data_AF-A0A4S1EQF1-F1
#
_entry.id   AF-A0A4S1EQF1-F1
#
_cell.length_a   1.000
_cell.length_b   1.000
_cell.length_c   1.000
_cell.angle_alpha   90.00
_cell.angle_beta   90.00
_cell.angle_gamma   90.00
#
_symmetry.space_group_name_H-M   'P 1'
#
loop_
_entity.id
_entity.type
_entity.pdbx_description
1 polymer ?
#
loop_
_entity_poly.entity_id
_entity_poly.type
_entity_poly.pdbx_seq_one_letter_code
_entity_poly.pdbx_strand_id
1 'polypeptide(L)' 'EIVTLALRGASPELAESALSAIGARSRRMIESELGQGSEGIALADIMAARKRISVAAIRLSREGAFELPSMQTATAAEAA' A
#
# COMPACT_ATOMS: atom_id res chain seq x y z
N GLU A 1 -11.84 -1.12 4.65
CA GLU A 1 -11.78 -2.39 3.90
C GLU A 1 -10.52 -2.61 3.06
N ILE A 2 -10.34 -1.99 1.87
CA ILE A 2 -9.24 -2.41 0.97
C ILE A 2 -7.81 -2.22 1.54
N VAL A 3 -7.58 -1.12 2.26
CA VAL A 3 -6.28 -0.84 2.89
C VAL A 3 -6.00 -1.83 4.02
N THR A 4 -6.97 -2.06 4.92
CA THR A 4 -6.85 -3.07 5.98
C THR A 4 -6.50 -4.42 5.38
N LEU A 5 -7.26 -4.87 4.39
CA LEU A 5 -7.07 -6.19 3.77
C LEU A 5 -5.69 -6.33 3.12
N ALA A 6 -5.21 -5.28 2.44
CA ALA A 6 -3.90 -5.30 1.78
C ALA A 6 -2.72 -5.31 2.77
N LEU A 7 -2.87 -4.66 3.93
CA LEU A 7 -1.84 -4.55 4.97
C LEU A 7 -1.74 -5.78 5.87
N ARG A 8 -2.67 -6.74 5.79
CA ARG A 8 -2.58 -7.99 6.55
C ARG A 8 -1.29 -8.75 6.19
N GLY A 9 -0.50 -9.07 7.21
CA GLY A 9 0.81 -9.72 7.06
C GLY A 9 1.89 -8.83 6.43
N ALA A 10 1.68 -7.51 6.35
CA ALA A 10 2.76 -6.57 6.01
C ALA A 10 3.74 -6.41 7.18
N SER A 11 4.97 -6.02 6.89
CA SER A 11 5.92 -5.62 7.93
C SER A 11 5.40 -4.38 8.68
N PRO A 12 5.75 -4.20 9.95
CA PRO A 12 5.31 -3.03 10.73
C PRO A 12 5.79 -1.72 10.09
N GLU A 13 7.00 -1.70 9.52
CA GLU A 13 7.55 -0.53 8.83
C GLU A 13 6.74 -0.14 7.59
N LEU A 14 6.29 -1.12 6.81
CA LEU A 14 5.45 -0.86 5.63
C LEU A 14 4.06 -0.38 6.03
N ALA A 15 3.49 -0.99 7.08
CA ALA A 15 2.21 -0.57 7.63
C ALA A 15 2.28 0.88 8.14
N GLU A 16 3.30 1.23 8.92
CA GLU A 16 3.48 2.61 9.41
C GLU A 16 3.63 3.60 8.25
N SER A 17 4.46 3.27 7.25
CA SER A 17 4.67 4.10 6.07
C SER A 17 3.34 4.43 5.37
N ALA A 18 2.46 3.43 5.22
CA ALA A 18 1.15 3.63 4.60
C ALA A 18 0.15 4.38 5.51
N LEU A 19 0.11 4.06 6.81
CA LEU A 19 -0.86 4.60 7.76
C LEU A 19 -0.53 6.03 8.19
N SER A 20 0.72 6.46 8.10
CA SER A 20 1.16 7.82 8.44
C SER A 20 0.44 8.91 7.62
N ALA A 21 0.02 8.60 6.39
CA ALA A 21 -0.72 9.49 5.51
C ALA A 21 -2.25 9.45 5.73
N ILE A 22 -2.76 8.62 6.65
CA ILE A 22 -4.18 8.46 6.93
C ILE A 22 -4.59 9.31 8.13
N GLY A 23 -5.75 9.97 8.04
CA GLY A 23 -6.30 10.74 9.16
C GLY A 23 -6.48 9.89 10.43
N ALA A 24 -6.20 10.50 11.59
CA ALA A 24 -6.07 9.81 12.88
C ALA A 24 -7.23 8.87 13.25
N ARG A 25 -8.48 9.25 12.90
CA ARG A 25 -9.66 8.41 13.18
C ARG A 25 -9.62 7.10 12.39
N SER A 26 -9.46 7.20 11.06
CA SER A 26 -9.43 6.04 10.17
C SER A 26 -8.21 5.16 10.44
N ARG A 27 -7.07 5.77 10.77
CA ARG A 27 -5.87 5.05 11.19
C ARG A 27 -6.14 4.13 12.38
N ARG A 28 -6.75 4.65 13.47
CA ARG A 28 -7.09 3.85 14.66
C ARG A 28 -8.03 2.69 14.36
N MET A 29 -9.00 2.90 13.45
CA MET A 29 -9.90 1.82 13.03
C MET A 29 -9.12 0.69 12.34
N ILE A 30 -8.26 1.04 11.38
CA ILE A 30 -7.45 0.06 10.63
C ILE A 30 -6.49 -0.67 11.57
N GLU A 31 -5.80 0.03 12.47
CA GLU A 31 -4.89 -0.58 13.44
C GLU A 31 -5.61 -1.57 14.37
N SER A 32 -6.82 -1.21 14.83
CA SER A 32 -7.65 -2.10 15.63
C SER A 32 -8.02 -3.38 14.87
N GLU A 33 -8.36 -3.29 13.59
CA GLU A 33 -8.70 -4.45 12.75
C GLU A 33 -7.47 -5.32 12.41
N LEU A 34 -6.30 -4.70 12.23
CA LEU A 34 -5.04 -5.42 12.01
C LEU A 34 -4.61 -6.19 13.25
N GLY A 35 -4.85 -5.64 14.44
CA GLY A 35 -4.58 -6.30 15.73
C GLY A 35 -5.37 -7.58 15.98
N GLN A 36 -6.50 -7.78 15.28
CA GLN A 36 -7.31 -9.00 15.36
C GLN A 36 -6.71 -10.20 14.62
N GLY A 37 -5.57 -10.03 13.93
CA GLY A 37 -4.96 -11.11 13.15
C GLY A 37 -5.67 -11.38 11.83
N SER A 38 -5.23 -12.39 11.07
CA SER A 38 -5.73 -12.69 9.71
C SER A 38 -6.44 -14.03 9.61
N GLU A 39 -6.85 -14.60 10.73
CA GLU A 39 -7.56 -15.88 10.76
C GLU A 39 -8.88 -15.79 9.98
N GLY A 40 -9.15 -16.81 9.16
CA GLY A 40 -10.35 -16.86 8.31
C GLY A 40 -10.31 -15.98 7.06
N ILE A 41 -9.23 -15.22 6.82
CA ILE A 41 -9.11 -14.38 5.63
C ILE A 41 -8.31 -15.11 4.55
N ALA A 42 -8.89 -15.24 3.36
CA ALA A 42 -8.24 -15.93 2.26
C ALA A 42 -7.03 -15.11 1.75
N LEU A 43 -5.89 -15.78 1.57
CA LEU A 43 -4.69 -15.16 1.01
C LEU A 43 -4.96 -14.53 -0.39
N ALA A 44 -5.84 -15.16 -1.17
CA ALA A 44 -6.26 -14.65 -2.48
C ALA A 44 -6.88 -13.24 -2.39
N ASP A 45 -7.66 -12.96 -1.35
CA ASP A 45 -8.31 -11.66 -1.15
C ASP A 45 -7.28 -10.60 -0.77
N ILE A 46 -6.30 -10.96 0.07
CA ILE A 46 -5.16 -10.10 0.42
C ILE A 46 -4.37 -9.74 -0.85
N MET A 47 -4.05 -10.74 -1.68
CA MET A 47 -3.31 -10.51 -2.94
C MET A 47 -4.12 -9.65 -3.92
N ALA A 48 -5.43 -9.87 -4.02
CA ALA A 48 -6.30 -9.06 -4.86
C ALA A 48 -6.34 -7.59 -4.39
N ALA A 49 -6.42 -7.36 -3.08
CA ALA A 49 -6.38 -6.01 -2.51
C ALA A 49 -5.05 -5.31 -2.80
N ARG A 50 -3.92 -6.00 -2.61
CA ARG A 50 -2.58 -5.48 -2.93
C ARG A 50 -2.47 -5.12 -4.41
N LYS A 51 -2.88 -6.02 -5.31
CA LYS A 51 -2.87 -5.77 -6.77
C LYS A 51 -3.68 -4.53 -7.13
N ARG A 52 -4.87 -4.35 -6.55
CA ARG A 52 -5.71 -3.16 -6.80
C ARG A 52 -5.01 -1.87 -6.38
N ILE A 53 -4.36 -1.85 -5.21
CA ILE A 53 -3.58 -0.69 -4.75
C ILE A 53 -2.40 -0.41 -5.68
N SER A 54 -1.65 -1.44 -6.07
CA SER A 54 -0.52 -1.29 -6.99
C SER A 54 -0.97 -0.72 -8.35
N VAL A 55 -2.07 -1.22 -8.91
CA VAL A 55 -2.64 -0.70 -10.17
C VAL A 55 -3.06 0.76 -10.02
N ALA A 56 -3.68 1.13 -8.91
CA ALA A 56 -4.06 2.51 -8.63
C ALA A 56 -2.82 3.43 -8.51
N ALA A 57 -1.78 2.99 -7.81
CA ALA A 57 -0.53 3.74 -7.67
C ALA A 57 0.16 3.96 -9.03
N ILE A 58 0.25 2.91 -9.87
CA ILE A 58 0.79 3.01 -11.23
C ILE A 58 -0.01 4.00 -12.07
N ARG A 59 -1.34 3.93 -12.02
CA ARG A 59 -2.22 4.84 -12.76
C ARG A 59 -2.00 6.30 -12.33
N LEU A 60 -1.99 6.57 -11.02
CA LEU A 60 -1.76 7.92 -10.48
C LEU A 60 -0.38 8.47 -10.86
N SER A 61 0.64 7.61 -10.86
CA SER A 61 1.97 8.02 -11.32
C SER A 61 1.98 8.40 -12.80
N ARG A 62 1.30 7.63 -13.66
CA ARG A 62 1.13 7.98 -15.09
C ARG A 62 0.33 9.26 -15.32
N GLU A 63 -0.56 9.60 -14.39
CA GLU A 63 -1.32 10.86 -14.39
C GLU A 63 -0.51 12.04 -13.82
N GLY A 64 0.74 11.81 -13.41
CA GLY A 64 1.65 12.86 -12.92
C GLY A 64 1.48 13.21 -11.44
N ALA A 65 0.76 12.39 -10.66
CA ALA A 65 0.55 12.68 -9.24
C ALA A 65 1.84 12.50 -8.40
N PHE A 66 2.72 11.58 -8.81
CA PHE A 66 4.03 11.32 -8.21
C PHE A 66 4.87 10.41 -9.12
N GLU A 67 6.18 10.34 -8.88
CA GLU A 67 7.08 9.44 -9.61
C GLU A 67 7.35 8.15 -8.85
N LEU A 68 7.27 7.00 -9.55
CA LEU A 68 7.67 5.72 -8.98
C LEU A 68 9.21 5.56 -9.00
N PRO A 69 9.83 4.92 -7.98
CA PRO A 69 11.29 4.79 -7.91
C PRO A 69 11.93 4.09 -9.13
N SER A 70 11.25 3.13 -9.75
CA SER A 70 11.76 2.48 -10.97
C SER A 70 11.79 3.40 -12.19
N MET A 71 11.00 4.49 -12.19
CA MET A 71 11.12 5.56 -13.18
C MET A 71 12.33 6.45 -12.89
N GLN A 72 12.63 6.69 -11.61
CA GLN A 72 13.80 7.47 -11.19
C GLN A 72 15.12 6.78 -11.56
N THR A 73 15.19 5.43 -11.52
CA THR A 73 16.38 4.68 -11.97
C THR A 73 16.60 4.77 -13.48
N ALA A 74 15.52 4.84 -14.29
CA ALA A 74 15.64 4.96 -15.74
C ALA A 74 16.19 6.34 -16.16
N THR A 75 15.70 7.42 -15.56
CA THR A 75 16.17 8.79 -15.88
C THR A 75 17.60 9.05 -15.41
N ALA A 76 18.02 8.45 -14.28
CA ALA A 76 19.39 8.56 -13.78
C ALA A 76 20.40 7.75 -14.61
N ALA A 77 19.97 6.67 -15.28
CA ALA A 77 20.81 5.85 -16.14
C ALA A 77 20.99 6.41 -17.55
N GLU A 78 20.07 7.24 -18.04
CA GLU A 78 20.17 7.91 -19.36
C GLU A 78 21.00 9.21 -19.35
N ALA A 79 21.31 9.76 -18.16
CA ALA A 79 22.07 11.00 -18.00
C ALA A 79 23.58 10.80 -17.69
N ALA A 80 24.06 9.55 -17.71
CA ALA A 80 25.45 9.15 -17.44
C ALA A 80 26.08 8.48 -18.67
#